data_AF-V9EVU9-F1
#
_entry.id   AF-V9EVU9-F1
#
_cell.length_a   1.000
_cell.length_b   1.000
_cell.length_c   1.000
_cell.angle_alpha   90.00
_cell.angle_beta   90.00
_cell.angle_gamma   90.00
#
_symmetry.space_group_name_H-M   'P 1'
#
loop_
_entity.id
_entity.type
_entity.pdbx_description
1 polymer ?
#
loop_
_entity_poly.entity_id
_entity_poly.type
_entity_poly.pdbx_seq_one_letter_code
_entity_poly.pdbx_strand_id
1 'polypeptide(L)'
;MLPRDYGKQLGMCCFLVADNYSVNRRLATLMGVPLVGCVSHRLNRAVQLELEDYEEELDTVQKLMLKLPTLTQSAKLRAPTCLY
;
A
#
# COMPACT_ATOMS: atom_id res chain seq x y z
N MET A 1 12.65 24.71 16.11
CA MET A 1 11.59 23.70 16.26
C MET A 1 10.30 24.32 15.79
N LEU A 2 9.63 23.73 14.81
CA LEU A 2 8.33 24.19 14.38
C LEU A 2 7.28 23.76 15.42
N PRO A 3 6.16 24.51 15.56
CA PRO A 3 5.09 24.17 16.51
C PRO A 3 4.49 22.76 16.35
N ARG A 4 4.78 22.07 15.24
CA ARG A 4 4.26 20.75 14.86
C ARG A 4 5.20 19.58 15.16
N ASP A 5 6.39 19.83 15.71
CA ASP A 5 7.42 18.79 15.88
C ASP A 5 7.20 17.91 17.14
N TYR A 6 6.08 18.08 17.86
CA TYR A 6 5.76 17.36 19.12
C TYR A 6 6.90 17.38 20.17
N GLY A 7 7.78 18.39 20.12
CA GLY A 7 8.98 18.48 20.95
C GLY A 7 10.05 17.41 20.64
N LYS A 8 9.96 16.73 19.50
CA LYS A 8 10.90 15.70 19.04
C LYS A 8 11.83 16.25 17.97
N GLN A 9 13.09 15.84 18.03
CA GLN A 9 14.06 16.12 16.98
C GLN A 9 14.18 14.91 16.06
N LEU A 10 14.49 15.15 14.79
CA LEU A 10 14.77 14.09 13.81
C LEU A 10 15.89 13.14 14.29
N GLY A 11 16.90 13.66 15.00
CA GLY A 11 17.98 12.85 15.59
C GLY A 11 17.55 11.89 16.70
N MET A 12 16.30 11.99 17.20
CA MET A 12 15.73 11.02 18.14
C MET A 12 15.08 9.82 17.45
N CYS A 13 15.00 9.84 16.12
CA CYS A 13 14.41 8.75 15.36
C CYS A 13 15.42 7.61 15.24
N CYS A 14 15.04 6.39 15.63
CA CYS A 14 15.95 5.22 15.58
C CYS A 14 15.85 4.46 14.24
N PHE A 15 14.70 4.50 13.59
CA PHE A 15 14.42 3.80 12.33
C PHE A 15 13.20 4.42 11.64
N LEU A 16 13.13 4.28 10.31
CA LEU A 16 11.97 4.67 9.51
C LEU A 16 11.20 3.41 9.11
N VAL A 17 9.90 3.35 9.39
CA VAL A 17 9.03 2.30 8.85
C VAL A 17 8.31 2.85 7.63
N ALA A 18 8.62 2.34 6.46
CA ALA A 18 7.97 2.75 5.22
C ALA A 18 8.07 1.66 4.15
N ASP A 19 7.40 1.85 3.01
CA ASP A 19 7.61 0.98 1.86
C ASP A 19 9.03 1.16 1.28
N ASN A 20 9.43 0.25 0.39
CA ASN A 20 10.74 0.30 -0.26
C ASN A 20 10.79 1.27 -1.45
N TYR A 21 10.05 2.39 -1.38
CA TYR A 21 10.03 3.38 -2.44
C TYR A 21 11.28 4.27 -2.40
N SER A 22 11.68 4.82 -3.56
CA SER A 22 12.92 5.59 -3.71
C SER A 22 13.00 6.81 -2.79
N VAL A 23 11.87 7.48 -2.58
CA VAL A 23 11.76 8.64 -1.67
C VAL A 23 12.00 8.22 -0.22
N ASN A 24 11.43 7.10 0.20
CA ASN A 24 11.57 6.59 1.57
C ASN A 24 12.98 6.07 1.85
N ARG A 25 13.60 5.40 0.86
CA ARG A 25 15.03 5.08 0.92
C ARG A 25 15.91 6.31 1.03
N ARG A 26 15.64 7.34 0.21
CA ARG A 26 16.40 8.60 0.26
C ARG A 26 16.22 9.30 1.60
N LEU A 27 15.00 9.33 2.14
CA LEU A 27 14.70 9.92 3.44
C LEU A 27 15.43 9.21 4.57
N ALA A 28 15.36 7.87 4.65
CA ALA A 28 16.10 7.09 5.63
C ALA A 28 17.62 7.34 5.55
N THR A 29 18.15 7.45 4.32
CA THR A 29 19.57 7.78 4.07
C THR A 29 19.92 9.18 4.59
N LEU A 30 19.08 10.18 4.31
CA LEU A 30 19.29 11.55 4.79
C LEU A 30 19.16 11.66 6.31
N MET A 31 18.31 10.84 6.92
CA MET A 31 18.13 10.74 8.36
C MET A 31 19.25 9.94 9.04
N GLY A 32 20.01 9.13 8.30
CA GLY A 32 21.06 8.25 8.85
C GLY A 32 20.51 7.07 9.66
N VAL A 33 19.26 6.66 9.40
CA VAL A 33 18.57 5.60 10.16
C VAL A 33 18.22 4.41 9.25
N PRO A 34 18.12 3.18 9.77
CA PRO A 34 17.66 2.04 8.98
C PRO A 34 16.20 2.23 8.50
N LEU A 35 15.94 1.78 7.27
CA LEU A 35 14.60 1.64 6.70
C LEU A 35 14.06 0.23 6.99
N VAL A 36 12.99 0.16 7.77
CA VAL A 36 12.25 -1.07 8.06
C VAL A 36 11.08 -1.15 7.08
N GLY A 37 11.05 -2.24 6.31
CA GLY A 37 10.00 -2.46 5.32
C GLY A 37 8.61 -2.53 5.95
N CYS A 38 7.65 -1.85 5.32
CA CYS A 38 6.25 -1.86 5.77
C CYS A 38 5.66 -3.28 5.78
N VAL A 39 4.84 -3.57 6.79
CA VAL A 39 4.08 -4.82 6.90
C VAL A 39 3.19 -5.04 5.67
N SER A 40 2.60 -3.97 5.13
CA SER A 40 1.75 -4.05 3.93
C SER A 40 2.50 -4.58 2.72
N HIS A 41 3.77 -4.21 2.54
CA HIS A 41 4.59 -4.71 1.44
C HIS A 41 4.87 -6.21 1.59
N ARG A 42 5.12 -6.68 2.82
CA ARG A 42 5.30 -8.11 3.11
C ARG A 42 4.01 -8.89 2.86
N LEU A 43 2.88 -8.35 3.29
CA LEU A 43 1.56 -8.94 3.06
C LEU A 43 1.26 -9.02 1.57
N ASN A 44 1.44 -7.93 0.83
CA ASN A 44 1.21 -7.89 -0.62
C ASN A 44 2.04 -8.95 -1.35
N ARG A 45 3.30 -9.15 -0.94
CA ARG A 45 4.16 -10.18 -1.52
C ARG A 45 3.69 -11.60 -1.18
N ALA A 46 3.23 -11.84 0.04
CA ALA A 46 2.66 -13.12 0.43
C ALA A 46 1.38 -13.43 -0.38
N VAL A 47 0.51 -12.45 -0.55
CA VAL A 47 -0.70 -12.57 -1.38
C VAL A 47 -0.36 -12.82 -2.85
N GLN A 48 0.67 -12.17 -3.39
CA GLN A 48 1.13 -12.43 -4.76
C GLN A 48 1.61 -13.87 -4.97
N LEU A 49 2.33 -14.43 -3.99
CA LEU A 49 2.78 -15.82 -4.05
C LEU A 49 1.61 -16.80 -3.95
N GLU A 50 0.65 -16.54 -3.05
CA GLU A 50 -0.54 -17.37 -2.88
C GLU A 50 -1.42 -17.38 -4.15
N LEU A 51 -1.44 -16.27 -4.88
CA LEU A 51 -2.28 -16.09 -6.05
C LEU A 51 -1.54 -16.32 -7.38
N GLU A 52 -0.32 -16.85 -7.35
CA GLU A 52 0.49 -17.09 -8.55
C GLU A 52 -0.22 -18.04 -9.54
N ASP A 53 -0.91 -19.06 -9.02
CA ASP A 53 -1.66 -20.01 -9.84
C ASP A 53 -2.96 -19.43 -10.44
N TYR A 54 -3.41 -18.26 -9.99
CA TYR A 54 -4.67 -17.64 -10.40
C TYR A 54 -4.47 -16.41 -11.31
N GLU A 55 -3.35 -16.33 -12.02
CA GLU A 55 -2.98 -15.16 -12.81
C GLU A 55 -4.02 -14.82 -13.90
N GLU A 56 -4.60 -15.84 -14.56
CA GLU A 56 -5.62 -15.64 -15.60
C GLU A 56 -6.95 -15.11 -15.04
N GLU A 57 -7.39 -15.64 -13.89
CA GLU A 57 -8.58 -15.16 -13.19
C GLU A 57 -8.37 -13.74 -12.67
N LEU A 58 -7.18 -13.46 -12.13
CA LEU A 58 -6.81 -12.12 -11.66
C LEU A 58 -6.83 -11.09 -12.80
N ASP A 59 -6.29 -11.42 -13.97
CA ASP A 59 -6.35 -10.54 -15.15
C ASP A 59 -7.81 -10.31 -15.60
N THR A 60 -8.64 -11.35 -15.56
CA THR A 60 -10.06 -11.24 -15.88
C THR A 60 -10.80 -10.32 -14.89
N VAL A 61 -10.56 -10.50 -13.59
CA VAL A 61 -11.11 -9.65 -12.53
C VAL A 61 -10.62 -8.21 -12.69
N GLN A 62 -9.33 -8.00 -12.98
CA GLN A 62 -8.77 -6.67 -13.19
C GLN A 62 -9.42 -5.97 -14.38
N LYS A 63 -9.59 -6.66 -15.51
CA LYS A 63 -10.29 -6.13 -16.70
C LYS A 63 -11.73 -5.74 -16.37
N LEU A 64 -12.42 -6.51 -15.54
CA LEU A 64 -13.76 -6.16 -15.06
C LEU A 64 -13.72 -4.93 -14.15
N MET A 65 -12.83 -4.89 -13.17
CA MET A 65 -12.69 -3.76 -12.23
C MET A 65 -12.36 -2.44 -12.93
N LEU A 66 -11.59 -2.47 -14.03
CA LEU A 66 -11.30 -1.29 -14.85
C LEU A 66 -12.50 -0.80 -15.68
N LYS A 67 -13.41 -1.70 -16.07
CA LYS A 67 -14.63 -1.37 -16.85
C LYS A 67 -15.81 -0.95 -15.98
N LEU A 68 -15.88 -1.47 -14.77
CA LEU A 68 -16.97 -1.26 -13.82
C LEU A 68 -16.82 -0.09 -12.81
N PRO A 69 -15.78 0.78 -12.82
CA PRO A 69 -15.64 1.84 -11.83
C PRO A 69 -16.54 3.05 -12.13
N THR A 70 -17.21 3.07 -13.29
CA THR A 70 -18.21 4.09 -13.60
C THR A 70 -19.37 4.01 -12.60
N LEU A 71 -19.80 5.17 -12.07
CA LEU A 71 -20.85 5.29 -11.03
C LEU A 71 -22.12 4.49 -11.35
N THR A 72 -22.47 4.37 -12.63
CA THR A 72 -23.66 3.65 -13.09
C THR A 72 -23.51 2.13 -13.00
N GLN A 73 -22.31 1.60 -13.20
CA GLN A 73 -22.04 0.15 -13.10
C GLN A 73 -21.76 -0.25 -11.65
N SER A 74 -21.06 0.58 -10.88
CA SER A 74 -20.86 0.33 -9.44
C SER A 74 -22.19 0.32 -8.67
N ALA A 75 -23.13 1.22 -8.98
CA ALA A 75 -24.47 1.21 -8.39
C ALA A 75 -25.26 -0.06 -8.73
N LYS A 76 -25.13 -0.59 -9.96
CA LYS A 76 -25.76 -1.85 -10.38
C LYS A 76 -25.16 -3.07 -9.70
N LEU A 77 -23.86 -3.04 -9.40
CA LEU A 77 -23.16 -4.12 -8.70
C LEU A 77 -23.42 -4.12 -7.19
N ARG A 78 -23.73 -2.98 -6.57
CA ARG A 78 -24.10 -2.93 -5.14
C ARG A 78 -25.33 -3.76 -4.78
N ALA A 79 -26.26 -3.96 -5.71
CA ALA A 79 -27.46 -4.78 -5.49
C ALA A 79 -27.14 -6.28 -5.32
N PRO A 80 -26.30 -6.91 -6.17
CA PRO A 80 -25.86 -8.30 -5.96
C PRO A 80 -24.69 -8.44 -4.98
N THR A 81 -23.80 -7.45 -4.84
CA THR A 81 -22.64 -7.51 -3.94
C THR A 81 -22.97 -6.93 -2.56
N CYS A 82 -24.14 -7.24 -1.99
CA CYS A 82 -24.38 -7.01 -0.56
C CYS A 82 -23.35 -7.83 0.22
N LEU A 83 -22.18 -7.24 0.44
CA LEU A 83 -21.19 -7.69 1.40
C LEU A 83 -21.82 -7.43 2.77
N TYR A 84 -22.06 -8.51 3.50
CA TYR A 84 -22.53 -8.49 4.90
C TYR A 84 -21.58 -7.69 5.79
#